data_AF-A0A0R3SJU5-F1
#
_entry.id   AF-A0A0R3SJU5-F1
#
_cell.length_a   1.000
_cell.length_b   1.000
_cell.length_c   1.000
_cell.angle_alpha   90.00
_cell.angle_beta   90.00
_cell.angle_gamma   90.00
#
_symmetry.space_group_name_H-M   'P 1'
#
loop_
_entity.id
_entity.type
_entity.pdbx_description
1 polymer ?
#
loop_
_entity_poly.entity_id
_entity_poly.type
_entity_poly.pdbx_seq_one_letter_code
_entity_poly.pdbx_strand_id
1 'polypeptide(L)'
;MVSSYFGYGAAKDTVYRVGLRPNPTCADSWCRKRQKERRAQLVARGLPENASWDAEAQMAAATERERLARESANKPLHADNEFCIQVVGSSDGNAAATAVEQISANAAATNVAGDEPETDAAASIDDGPSLDELMKQLKRL
;
A
#
# COMPACT_ATOMS: atom_id res chain seq x y z
N MET A 1 -2.79 27.72 12.80
CA MET A 1 -3.07 26.34 13.19
C MET A 1 -4.06 25.84 12.16
N VAL A 2 -3.72 24.79 11.40
CA VAL A 2 -4.74 24.12 10.56
C VAL A 2 -5.56 23.25 11.48
N SER A 3 -6.88 23.39 11.37
CA SER A 3 -7.80 22.51 12.07
C SER A 3 -8.06 21.31 11.16
N SER A 4 -7.85 20.11 11.68
CA SER A 4 -8.20 18.90 10.96
C SER A 4 -9.69 18.65 11.18
N TYR A 5 -10.46 18.70 10.08
CA TYR A 5 -11.86 18.31 10.09
C TYR A 5 -11.97 16.83 9.69
N PHE A 6 -12.73 16.09 10.49
CA PHE A 6 -13.08 14.70 10.22
C PHE A 6 -14.58 14.64 9.97
N GLY A 7 -14.97 14.27 8.76
CA GLY A 7 -16.35 14.20 8.34
C GLY A 7 -16.77 12.77 8.06
N TYR A 8 -18.04 12.48 8.34
CA TYR A 8 -18.70 11.22 7.98
C TYR A 8 -19.95 11.51 7.16
N GLY A 9 -20.05 10.88 5.99
CA GLY A 9 -21.19 10.93 5.10
C GLY A 9 -22.00 9.65 5.21
N ALA A 10 -23.05 9.67 6.04
CA ALA A 10 -23.88 8.50 6.34
C ALA A 10 -24.53 7.86 5.11
N ALA A 11 -24.83 8.62 4.07
CA ALA A 11 -25.49 8.09 2.86
C ALA A 11 -24.63 7.11 2.06
N LYS A 12 -23.30 7.18 2.19
CA LYS A 12 -22.35 6.31 1.47
C LYS A 12 -21.34 5.64 2.40
N ASP A 13 -21.54 5.76 3.71
CA ASP A 13 -20.58 5.38 4.75
C ASP A 13 -19.15 5.87 4.51
N THR A 14 -19.03 7.07 3.90
CA THR A 14 -17.73 7.63 3.55
C THR A 14 -17.17 8.48 4.67
N VAL A 15 -15.94 8.21 5.05
CA VAL A 15 -15.16 9.04 5.97
C VAL A 15 -14.17 9.89 5.18
N TYR A 16 -14.06 11.17 5.50
CA TYR A 16 -13.10 12.08 4.88
C TYR A 16 -12.40 12.96 5.91
N ARG A 17 -11.14 13.30 5.62
CA ARG A 17 -10.33 14.23 6.41
C ARG A 17 -9.95 15.42 5.57
N VAL A 18 -10.10 16.62 6.13
CA VAL A 18 -9.78 17.88 5.46
C VAL A 18 -8.94 18.76 6.38
N GLY A 19 -7.83 19.30 5.87
CA GLY A 19 -7.08 20.34 6.56
C GLY A 19 -7.69 21.71 6.27
N LEU A 20 -8.34 22.33 7.27
CA LEU A 20 -8.96 23.65 7.14
C LEU A 20 -7.99 24.76 7.54
N ARG A 21 -7.85 25.75 6.65
CA ARG A 21 -7.02 26.95 6.89
C ARG A 21 -7.89 28.14 7.32
N PRO A 22 -7.38 29.01 8.21
CA PRO A 22 -8.07 30.24 8.56
C PRO A 22 -8.27 31.14 7.34
N ASN A 23 -9.44 31.78 7.24
CA ASN A 23 -9.70 32.78 6.21
C ASN A 23 -8.96 34.09 6.56
N PRO A 24 -8.09 34.64 5.67
CA PRO A 24 -7.40 35.90 5.91
C PRO A 24 -8.33 37.10 6.06
N THR A 25 -9.48 37.09 5.38
CA THR A 25 -10.49 38.16 5.42
C THR A 25 -11.67 37.78 6.30
N CYS A 26 -11.42 37.02 7.38
CA CYS A 26 -12.47 36.67 8.34
C CYS A 26 -13.15 37.94 8.89
N ALA A 27 -14.48 37.92 8.95
CA ALA A 27 -15.29 39.04 9.44
C ALA A 27 -14.98 39.37 10.91
N ASP A 28 -14.68 38.35 11.72
CA ASP A 28 -14.29 38.51 13.12
C ASP A 28 -12.89 39.13 13.25
N SER A 29 -12.80 40.24 13.99
CA SER A 29 -11.55 40.93 14.28
C SER A 29 -10.63 40.10 15.20
N TRP A 30 -11.19 39.31 16.11
CA TRP A 30 -10.42 38.44 17.00
C TRP A 30 -9.78 37.27 16.25
N CYS A 31 -10.47 36.71 15.27
CA CYS A 31 -9.89 35.70 14.38
C CYS A 31 -8.63 36.24 13.68
N ARG A 32 -8.73 37.42 13.06
CA ARG A 32 -7.60 38.07 12.37
C ARG A 32 -6.44 38.40 13.33
N LYS A 33 -6.73 38.84 14.55
CA LYS A 33 -5.71 39.09 15.58
C LYS A 33 -4.94 37.82 15.93
N ARG A 34 -5.64 36.72 16.22
CA ARG A 34 -5.01 35.42 16.52
C ARG A 34 -4.20 34.87 15.34
N GLN A 35 -4.64 35.11 14.11
CA GLN A 35 -3.87 34.73 12.93
C GLN A 35 -2.51 35.44 12.90
N LYS A 36 -2.47 36.75 13.17
CA LYS A 36 -1.22 37.53 13.25
C LYS A 36 -0.32 37.04 14.39
N GLU A 37 -0.88 36.84 15.58
CA GLU A 37 -0.14 36.32 16.74
C GLU A 37 0.48 34.96 16.44
N ARG A 38 -0.28 34.04 15.83
CA ARG A 38 0.24 32.72 15.46
C ARG A 38 1.32 32.81 14.38
N ARG A 39 1.23 33.73 13.43
CA ARG A 39 2.31 33.97 12.45
C ARG A 39 3.58 34.46 13.15
N ALA A 40 3.46 35.42 14.07
CA ALA A 40 4.58 35.89 14.88
C ALA A 40 5.21 34.75 15.71
N GLN A 41 4.41 33.85 16.28
CA GLN A 41 4.93 32.67 17.00
C GLN A 41 5.73 31.73 16.11
N LEU A 42 5.28 31.48 14.87
CA LEU A 42 6.01 30.64 13.91
C LEU A 42 7.36 31.30 13.55
N VAL A 43 7.36 32.61 13.32
CA VAL A 43 8.59 33.37 13.03
C VAL A 43 9.55 33.36 14.21
N ALA A 44 9.06 33.53 15.44
CA ALA A 44 9.86 33.44 16.65
C ALA A 44 10.50 32.04 16.85
N ARG A 45 9.88 30.99 16.30
CA ARG A 45 10.44 29.62 16.26
C ARG A 45 11.41 29.39 15.10
N GLY A 46 11.76 30.43 14.34
CA GLY A 46 12.72 30.37 13.24
C GLY A 46 12.12 29.93 11.90
N LEU A 47 10.80 29.82 11.79
CA LEU A 47 10.17 29.55 10.49
C LEU A 47 10.07 30.85 9.69
N PRO A 48 10.22 30.80 8.35
CA PRO A 48 10.06 31.99 7.52
C PRO A 48 8.63 32.54 7.61
N GLU A 49 8.48 33.86 7.43
CA GLU A 49 7.17 34.53 7.55
C GLU A 49 6.11 33.95 6.61
N ASN A 50 6.53 33.52 5.42
CA ASN A 50 5.67 32.90 4.41
C ASN A 50 5.52 31.38 4.56
N ALA A 51 5.99 30.80 5.66
CA ALA A 51 5.84 29.36 5.91
C ALA A 51 4.37 28.90 5.87
N SER A 52 4.18 27.64 5.51
CA SER A 52 2.93 26.94 5.69
C SER A 52 2.52 26.96 7.17
N TRP A 53 1.21 27.06 7.43
CA TRP A 53 0.66 27.02 8.79
C TRP A 53 0.96 25.71 9.53
N ASP A 54 1.27 24.65 8.78
CA ASP A 54 1.58 23.30 9.28
C ASP A 54 3.07 22.95 9.18
N ALA A 55 3.94 23.92 8.91
CA ALA A 55 5.36 23.65 8.71
C ALA A 55 5.99 22.90 9.90
N GLU A 56 5.60 23.21 11.14
CA GLU A 56 6.03 22.45 12.33
C GLU A 56 5.62 20.98 12.28
N ALA A 57 4.35 20.73 11.93
CA ALA A 57 3.81 19.38 11.84
C ALA A 57 4.42 18.60 10.66
N GLN A 58 4.70 19.27 9.54
CA GLN A 58 5.36 18.67 8.39
C GLN A 58 6.80 18.27 8.71
N MET A 59 7.55 19.11 9.42
CA MET A 59 8.90 18.77 9.88
C MET A 59 8.86 17.57 10.84
N ALA A 60 7.96 17.58 11.83
CA ALA A 60 7.80 16.47 12.75
C ALA A 60 7.41 15.16 12.03
N ALA A 61 6.49 15.23 11.06
CA ALA A 61 6.09 14.08 10.26
C ALA A 61 7.23 13.56 9.38
N ALA A 62 8.08 14.45 8.83
CA ALA A 62 9.25 14.05 8.06
C ALA A 62 10.27 13.31 8.93
N THR A 63 10.59 13.85 10.13
CA THR A 63 11.49 13.20 11.09
C THR A 63 10.97 11.83 11.52
N GLU A 64 9.67 11.72 11.82
CA GLU A 64 9.07 10.45 12.22
C GLU A 64 9.06 9.44 11.07
N ARG A 65 8.76 9.90 9.84
CA ARG A 65 8.84 9.05 8.64
C ARG A 65 10.24 8.53 8.41
N GLU A 66 11.27 9.35 8.61
CA GLU A 66 12.67 8.94 8.50
C GLU A 66 13.04 7.90 9.58
N ARG A 67 12.59 8.12 10.83
CA ARG A 67 12.76 7.15 11.93
C ARG A 67 12.15 5.80 11.58
N LEU A 68 10.89 5.80 11.14
CA LEU A 68 10.17 4.59 10.75
C LEU A 68 10.83 3.90 9.56
N ALA A 69 11.32 4.65 8.57
CA ALA A 69 12.04 4.08 7.43
C ALA A 69 13.34 3.38 7.85
N ARG A 70 14.08 3.97 8.80
CA ARG A 70 15.28 3.35 9.38
C ARG A 70 14.97 2.09 10.16
N GLU A 71 13.85 2.08 10.90
CA GLU A 71 13.38 0.90 11.63
C GLU A 71 12.90 -0.20 10.67
N SER A 72 12.14 0.14 9.64
CA SER A 72 11.66 -0.83 8.64
C SER A 72 12.81 -1.42 7.82
N ALA A 73 13.85 -0.65 7.52
CA ALA A 73 15.02 -1.14 6.79
C ALA A 73 15.80 -2.22 7.55
N ASN A 74 15.76 -2.22 8.89
CA ASN A 74 16.47 -3.18 9.73
C ASN A 74 15.59 -4.34 10.22
N LYS A 75 14.27 -4.29 9.97
CA LYS A 75 13.34 -5.32 10.42
C LYS A 75 13.16 -6.38 9.32
N PRO A 76 13.37 -7.68 9.60
CA PRO A 76 13.02 -8.74 8.66
C PRO A 76 11.54 -8.59 8.25
N LEU A 77 11.27 -8.49 6.94
CA LEU A 77 9.93 -8.23 6.39
C LEU A 77 8.92 -9.30 6.83
N HIS A 78 9.40 -10.55 6.91
CA HIS A 78 8.72 -11.70 7.46
C HIS A 78 9.74 -12.51 8.27
N ALA A 79 9.37 -12.94 9.48
CA ALA A 79 10.25 -13.77 10.32
C ALA A 79 10.42 -15.18 9.73
N ASP A 80 9.41 -15.64 9.00
CA ASP A 80 9.23 -16.94 8.38
C ASP A 80 8.72 -16.76 6.93
N ASN A 81 9.61 -16.84 5.94
CA ASN A 81 9.23 -16.95 4.52
C ASN A 81 9.54 -18.36 3.99
N GLU A 82 9.07 -19.37 4.71
CA GLU A 82 9.34 -20.80 4.43
C GLU A 82 8.73 -21.26 3.10
N PHE A 83 7.69 -20.57 2.63
CA PHE A 83 6.95 -20.88 1.42
C PHE A 83 7.39 -20.05 0.20
N CYS A 84 8.50 -19.30 0.30
CA CYS A 84 9.05 -18.49 -0.79
C CYS A 84 8.02 -17.54 -1.43
N ILE A 85 7.17 -16.91 -0.63
CA ILE A 85 6.16 -15.96 -1.10
C ILE A 85 6.88 -14.72 -1.62
N GLN A 86 6.62 -14.36 -2.88
CA GLN A 86 7.19 -13.19 -3.55
C GLN A 86 6.11 -12.18 -3.88
N VAL A 87 6.40 -10.90 -3.67
CA VAL A 87 5.52 -9.79 -4.09
C VAL A 87 5.79 -9.50 -5.56
N VAL A 88 4.93 -9.99 -6.45
CA VAL A 88 5.03 -9.69 -7.88
C VAL A 88 4.67 -8.22 -8.12
N GLY A 89 5.58 -7.48 -8.78
CA GLY A 89 5.38 -6.06 -9.10
C GLY A 89 5.94 -5.05 -8.08
N SER A 90 6.56 -5.50 -6.98
CA SER A 90 7.38 -4.61 -6.15
C SER A 90 8.71 -4.39 -6.86
N SER A 91 8.85 -3.28 -7.59
CA SER A 91 10.15 -2.88 -8.17
C SER A 91 11.05 -2.30 -7.07
N ASP A 92 11.44 -3.15 -6.13
CA ASP A 92 12.60 -2.89 -5.29
C ASP A 92 13.79 -3.47 -6.06
N GLY A 93 14.65 -2.59 -6.57
CA GLY A 93 15.69 -2.88 -7.56
C GLY A 93 16.83 -3.78 -7.08
N ASN A 94 16.54 -4.99 -6.62
CA ASN A 94 17.52 -6.06 -6.48
C ASN A 94 17.33 -7.08 -7.60
N ALA A 95 17.87 -6.73 -8.78
CA ALA A 95 18.05 -7.67 -9.88
C ALA A 95 19.12 -8.70 -9.50
N ALA A 96 18.68 -9.75 -8.81
CA ALA A 96 19.40 -11.02 -8.75
C ALA A 96 18.39 -12.17 -8.79
N ALA A 97 17.50 -12.14 -9.79
CA ALA A 97 16.80 -13.34 -10.23
C ALA A 97 17.75 -14.11 -11.15
N THR A 98 18.44 -15.10 -10.59
CA THR A 98 19.06 -16.16 -11.40
C THR A 98 17.94 -16.78 -12.23
N ALA A 99 18.13 -16.79 -13.54
CA ALA A 99 17.12 -17.19 -14.52
C ALA A 99 16.46 -18.52 -14.14
N VAL A 100 15.19 -18.46 -13.77
CA VAL A 100 14.28 -19.60 -13.84
C VAL A 100 13.20 -19.21 -14.83
N GLU A 101 13.10 -20.04 -15.85
CA GLU A 101 12.32 -19.89 -17.06
C GLU A 101 10.86 -19.55 -16.75
N GLN A 102 10.38 -18.50 -17.41
CA GLN A 102 9.02 -17.99 -17.30
C GLN A 102 8.05 -19.02 -17.91
N ILE A 103 7.51 -19.90 -17.09
CA ILE A 103 6.38 -20.75 -17.52
C ILE A 103 5.17 -19.82 -17.63
N SER A 104 4.81 -19.49 -18.87
CA SER A 104 3.57 -18.80 -19.23
C SER A 104 2.40 -19.71 -18.85
N ALA A 105 1.88 -19.54 -17.64
CA ALA A 105 0.64 -20.17 -17.21
C ALA A 105 -0.53 -19.28 -17.64
N ASN A 106 -1.16 -19.68 -18.73
CA ASN A 106 -2.45 -19.16 -19.17
C ASN A 106 -3.52 -19.64 -18.17
N ALA A 107 -4.20 -18.72 -17.48
CA ALA A 107 -5.53 -18.96 -16.88
C ALA A 107 -6.13 -17.59 -16.50
N ALA A 108 -6.83 -16.94 -17.45
CA ALA A 108 -8.29 -16.97 -17.49
C ALA A 108 -8.93 -16.28 -16.27
N ALA A 109 -9.08 -14.95 -16.38
CA ALA A 109 -10.03 -14.21 -15.57
C ALA A 109 -11.45 -14.54 -16.05
N THR A 110 -12.08 -15.56 -15.46
CA THR A 110 -13.50 -15.81 -15.67
C THR A 110 -14.27 -15.18 -14.52
N ASN A 111 -14.87 -14.02 -14.78
CA ASN A 111 -15.96 -13.50 -13.95
C ASN A 111 -17.16 -14.42 -14.17
N VAL A 112 -17.45 -15.32 -13.21
CA VAL A 112 -18.67 -16.14 -13.25
C VAL A 112 -19.74 -15.42 -12.43
N ALA A 113 -20.65 -14.77 -13.15
CA ALA A 113 -21.97 -14.41 -12.66
C ALA A 113 -22.99 -15.33 -13.36
N GLY A 114 -23.67 -16.19 -12.58
CA GLY A 114 -24.96 -16.77 -12.93
C GLY A 114 -24.99 -18.18 -13.53
N ASP A 115 -25.90 -18.97 -12.98
CA ASP A 115 -26.63 -20.13 -13.52
C ASP A 115 -25.88 -21.45 -13.79
N GLU A 116 -26.25 -22.45 -12.99
CA GLU A 116 -26.10 -23.89 -13.24
C GLU A 116 -26.73 -24.28 -14.60
N PRO A 117 -26.06 -25.17 -15.36
CA PRO A 117 -26.72 -26.46 -15.60
C PRO A 117 -25.75 -27.65 -15.55
N GLU A 118 -26.26 -28.75 -15.01
CA GLU A 118 -25.64 -30.07 -15.03
C GLU A 118 -25.44 -30.58 -16.46
N THR A 119 -24.24 -31.11 -16.75
CA THR A 119 -24.05 -32.18 -17.73
C THR A 119 -22.88 -33.06 -17.31
N ASP A 120 -23.17 -34.33 -17.01
CA ASP A 120 -22.22 -35.42 -16.88
C ASP A 120 -21.42 -35.64 -18.18
N ALA A 121 -20.10 -35.57 -18.09
CA ALA A 121 -19.20 -36.13 -19.08
C ALA A 121 -17.89 -36.58 -18.42
N ALA A 122 -17.85 -37.86 -18.05
CA ALA A 122 -16.62 -38.54 -17.68
C ALA A 122 -15.68 -38.62 -18.91
N ALA A 123 -14.69 -37.74 -18.97
CA ALA A 123 -13.55 -37.85 -19.88
C ALA A 123 -12.33 -38.29 -19.07
N SER A 124 -12.09 -39.59 -19.03
CA SER A 124 -10.83 -40.18 -18.59
C SER A 124 -9.74 -39.82 -19.60
N ILE A 125 -8.93 -38.81 -19.29
CA ILE A 125 -7.68 -38.53 -20.00
C ILE A 125 -6.61 -39.41 -19.37
N ASP A 126 -6.38 -40.57 -19.98
CA ASP A 126 -5.27 -41.48 -19.64
C ASP A 126 -4.27 -41.43 -20.80
N ASP A 127 -3.28 -40.54 -20.70
CA ASP A 127 -2.18 -40.42 -21.67
C ASP A 127 -0.84 -40.30 -20.93
N GLY A 128 -0.55 -41.27 -20.05
CA GLY A 128 0.73 -41.35 -19.35
C GLY A 128 1.18 -42.78 -19.09
N PRO A 129 2.50 -43.09 -19.14
CA PRO A 129 3.00 -44.38 -18.72
C PRO A 129 2.70 -44.61 -17.23
N SER A 130 2.24 -45.81 -16.89
CA SER A 130 1.92 -46.15 -15.50
C SER A 130 3.14 -46.03 -14.58
N LEU A 131 2.92 -45.80 -13.29
CA LEU A 131 3.98 -45.64 -12.29
C LEU A 131 5.00 -46.80 -12.30
N ASP A 132 4.53 -48.02 -12.58
CA ASP A 132 5.37 -49.21 -12.70
C ASP A 132 6.30 -49.20 -13.93
N GLU A 133 5.84 -48.61 -15.03
CA GLU A 133 6.64 -48.39 -16.25
C GLU A 133 7.81 -47.44 -15.96
N LEU A 134 7.53 -46.36 -15.22
CA LEU A 134 8.50 -45.34 -14.83
C LEU A 134 9.57 -45.91 -13.88
N MET A 135 9.16 -46.73 -12.91
CA MET A 135 10.08 -47.40 -11.98
C MET A 135 10.99 -48.41 -12.67
N LYS A 136 10.54 -49.04 -13.76
CA LYS A 136 11.39 -49.92 -14.57
C LYS A 136 12.41 -49.15 -15.39
N GLN A 137 12.05 -47.97 -15.92
CA GLN A 137 12.98 -47.13 -16.67
C GLN A 137 14.11 -46.60 -15.79
N LEU A 138 13.81 -46.17 -14.56
CA LEU A 138 14.83 -45.69 -13.61
C LEU A 138 15.83 -46.77 -13.16
N LYS A 139 15.43 -48.05 -13.18
CA LYS A 139 16.31 -49.19 -12.85
C LYS A 139 17.23 -49.62 -13.99
N ARG A 140 17.08 -49.05 -15.19
CA ARG A 140 17.94 -49.33 -16.36
C ARG A 140 19.09 -48.33 -16.52
N LEU A 141 19.21 -47.36 -15.62
CA LEU A 141 20.36 -46.48 -15.41
C LEU A 141 21.24 -47.04 -14.29
#